data_AF-A0A830FG23-F1
#
_entry.id   AF-A0A830FG23-F1
#
_cell.length_a   1.000
_cell.length_b   1.000
_cell.length_c   1.000
_cell.angle_alpha   90.00
_cell.angle_beta   90.00
_cell.angle_gamma   90.00
#
_symmetry.space_group_name_H-M   'P 1'
#
loop_
_entity.id
_entity.type
_entity.pdbx_description
1 polymer ?
#
loop_
_entity_poly.entity_id
_entity_poly.type
_entity_poly.pdbx_seq_one_letter_code
_entity_poly.pdbx_strand_id
1 'polypeptide(L)'
;MSRLHIADTGLFVAMGQPSNSRYQAVRRFARRNDVTFVLPERVYEELTVDDPDVEAPPIDAAIEEGWATVAAPLEFSEPIVSRVMDGVQRYIANADDRPADEVERADAALAALAAQYLSAGSATEVYISRPISRPARGPKPCSRVRGTVTR
;
A
#
# COMPACT_ATOMS: atom_id res chain seq x y z
N MET A 1 3.28 -17.89 11.12
CA MET A 1 4.01 -16.74 10.53
C MET A 1 2.97 -15.85 9.91
N SER A 2 2.70 -14.68 10.49
CA SER A 2 1.75 -13.72 9.95
C SER A 2 2.38 -13.00 8.75
N ARG A 3 1.67 -13.01 7.62
CA ARG A 3 2.03 -12.27 6.40
C ARG A 3 1.05 -11.11 6.25
N LEU A 4 1.58 -9.92 6.04
CA LEU A 4 0.80 -8.72 5.80
C LEU A 4 0.90 -8.35 4.32
N HIS A 5 -0.24 -8.17 3.68
CA HIS A 5 -0.30 -7.68 2.31
C HIS A 5 -0.80 -6.24 2.35
N ILE A 6 0.09 -5.29 2.07
CA ILE A 6 -0.26 -3.87 1.98
C ILE A 6 -0.49 -3.56 0.50
N ALA A 7 -1.65 -2.97 0.19
CA ALA A 7 -1.95 -2.53 -1.16
C ALA A 7 -1.86 -1.00 -1.24
N ASP A 8 -1.21 -0.55 -2.29
CA ASP A 8 -1.28 0.83 -2.75
C ASP A 8 -2.62 1.04 -3.44
N THR A 9 -3.21 2.22 -3.27
CA THR A 9 -4.45 2.60 -3.94
C THR A 9 -4.31 2.68 -5.44
N GLY A 10 -3.14 3.04 -5.96
CA GLY A 10 -2.87 2.99 -7.38
C GLY A 10 -3.09 1.59 -7.97
N LEU A 11 -3.00 0.52 -7.15
CA LEU A 11 -3.30 -0.84 -7.58
C LEU A 11 -4.79 -1.00 -7.91
N PHE A 12 -5.67 -0.44 -7.06
CA PHE A 12 -7.12 -0.47 -7.27
C PHE A 12 -7.54 0.39 -8.46
N VAL A 13 -6.91 1.55 -8.62
CA VAL A 13 -7.07 2.39 -9.82
C VAL A 13 -6.67 1.61 -11.09
N ALA A 14 -5.51 0.94 -11.08
CA ALA A 14 -5.02 0.17 -12.23
C ALA A 14 -5.82 -1.12 -12.51
N MET A 15 -6.43 -1.71 -11.48
CA MET A 15 -7.35 -2.84 -11.63
C MET A 15 -8.66 -2.41 -12.29
N GLY A 16 -9.09 -1.17 -12.06
CA GLY A 16 -10.33 -0.61 -12.55
C GLY A 16 -11.56 -1.28 -11.92
N GLN A 17 -12.71 -1.14 -12.60
CA GLN A 17 -14.00 -1.60 -12.09
C GLN A 17 -14.11 -3.11 -11.85
N PRO A 18 -15.07 -3.59 -11.04
CA PRO A 18 -15.28 -5.02 -10.74
C PRO A 18 -15.57 -5.89 -11.98
N SER A 19 -16.05 -5.26 -13.05
CA SER A 19 -16.24 -5.88 -14.36
C SER A 19 -14.91 -6.22 -15.07
N ASN A 20 -13.79 -5.64 -14.64
CA ASN A 20 -12.48 -5.86 -15.23
C ASN A 20 -11.92 -7.24 -14.84
N SER A 21 -11.41 -7.94 -15.84
CA SER A 21 -10.70 -9.22 -15.67
C SER A 21 -9.57 -9.18 -14.64
N ARG A 22 -8.87 -8.03 -14.50
CA ARG A 22 -7.78 -7.86 -13.51
C ARG A 22 -8.32 -7.85 -12.08
N TYR A 23 -9.38 -7.09 -11.82
CA TYR A 23 -10.06 -7.07 -10.52
C TYR A 23 -10.53 -8.46 -10.13
N GLN A 24 -11.17 -9.19 -11.06
CA GLN A 24 -11.64 -10.55 -10.82
C GLN A 24 -10.50 -11.54 -10.55
N ALA A 25 -9.34 -11.38 -11.21
CA ALA A 25 -8.17 -12.21 -10.98
C ALA A 25 -7.59 -11.99 -9.57
N VAL A 26 -7.43 -10.73 -9.15
CA VAL A 26 -6.92 -10.39 -7.81
C VAL A 26 -7.91 -10.81 -6.73
N ARG A 27 -9.21 -10.55 -6.92
CA ARG A 27 -10.29 -11.05 -6.05
C ARG A 27 -10.23 -12.57 -5.87
N ARG A 28 -10.07 -13.32 -6.98
CA ARG A 28 -9.96 -14.78 -6.94
C ARG A 28 -8.68 -15.23 -6.25
N PHE A 29 -7.57 -14.53 -6.44
CA PHE A 29 -6.32 -14.79 -5.74
C PHE A 29 -6.47 -14.57 -4.23
N ALA A 30 -7.05 -13.44 -3.83
CA ALA A 30 -7.27 -13.08 -2.43
C ALA A 30 -8.13 -14.13 -1.72
N ARG A 31 -9.29 -14.47 -2.30
CA ARG A 31 -10.18 -15.50 -1.76
C ARG A 31 -9.56 -16.90 -1.72
N ARG A 32 -8.76 -17.29 -2.71
CA ARG A 32 -8.13 -18.63 -2.74
C ARG A 32 -7.01 -18.79 -1.73
N ASN A 33 -6.31 -17.71 -1.41
CA ASN A 33 -5.14 -17.74 -0.53
C ASN A 33 -5.43 -17.16 0.87
N ASP A 34 -6.69 -16.83 1.15
CA ASP A 34 -7.12 -16.17 2.39
C ASP A 34 -6.27 -14.92 2.71
N VAL A 35 -6.02 -14.11 1.67
CA VAL A 35 -5.21 -12.91 1.75
C VAL A 35 -6.12 -11.70 1.89
N THR A 36 -5.91 -10.94 2.97
CA THR A 36 -6.52 -9.62 3.15
C THR A 36 -5.51 -8.54 2.80
N PHE A 37 -5.87 -7.67 1.85
CA PHE A 37 -5.09 -6.48 1.55
C PHE A 37 -5.41 -5.37 2.54
N VAL A 38 -4.37 -4.76 3.10
CA VAL A 38 -4.46 -3.67 4.06
C VAL A 38 -4.08 -2.37 3.37
N LEU A 39 -4.95 -1.37 3.44
CA LEU A 39 -4.73 -0.04 2.88
C LEU A 39 -4.52 0.96 4.01
N PRO A 40 -3.47 1.79 4.04
CA PRO A 40 -3.37 2.85 5.03
C PRO A 40 -4.49 3.89 4.82
N GLU A 41 -5.05 4.41 5.91
CA GLU A 41 -6.14 5.41 5.90
C GLU A 41 -5.82 6.63 5.02
N ARG A 42 -4.62 7.20 5.17
CA ARG A 42 -4.12 8.31 4.34
C ARG A 42 -4.21 8.04 2.84
N VAL A 43 -3.98 6.80 2.44
CA VAL A 43 -3.99 6.39 1.03
C VAL A 43 -5.44 6.27 0.54
N TYR A 44 -6.34 5.76 1.39
CA TYR A 44 -7.78 5.75 1.13
C TYR A 44 -8.37 7.16 0.99
N GLU A 45 -7.99 8.08 1.89
CA GLU A 45 -8.43 9.49 1.86
C GLU A 45 -8.06 10.18 0.55
N GLU A 46 -6.85 9.98 0.03
CA GLU A 46 -6.39 10.57 -1.24
C GLU A 46 -7.23 10.14 -2.46
N LEU A 47 -7.85 8.95 -2.42
CA LEU A 47 -8.72 8.48 -3.50
C LEU A 47 -10.18 8.89 -3.35
N THR A 48 -10.64 9.11 -2.13
CA THR A 48 -12.00 9.60 -1.88
C THR A 48 -12.15 11.10 -2.12
N VAL A 49 -11.05 11.79 -2.50
CA VAL A 49 -11.15 13.14 -3.04
C VAL A 49 -11.90 13.03 -4.37
N ASP A 50 -13.16 13.46 -4.35
CA ASP A 50 -14.08 13.51 -5.50
C ASP A 50 -13.45 14.32 -6.65
N ASP A 51 -12.63 13.67 -7.47
CA ASP A 51 -12.27 14.16 -8.79
C ASP A 51 -13.35 13.69 -9.77
N PRO A 52 -14.21 14.58 -10.30
CA PRO A 52 -15.34 14.20 -11.15
C PRO A 52 -14.92 13.55 -12.47
N ASP A 53 -13.64 13.62 -12.85
CA ASP A 53 -13.09 12.98 -14.05
C ASP A 53 -12.49 11.58 -13.78
N VAL A 54 -12.42 11.14 -12.51
CA VAL A 54 -11.86 9.84 -12.12
C VAL A 54 -12.97 8.96 -11.56
N GLU A 55 -13.27 7.87 -12.25
CA GLU A 55 -14.23 6.87 -11.77
C GLU A 55 -13.74 6.30 -10.43
N ALA A 56 -14.55 6.42 -9.38
CA ALA A 56 -14.20 5.98 -8.04
C ALA A 56 -13.72 4.52 -8.06
N PRO A 57 -12.50 4.22 -7.55
CA PRO A 57 -11.99 2.87 -7.50
C PRO A 57 -12.89 1.97 -6.65
N PRO A 58 -13.12 0.70 -7.04
CA PRO A 58 -14.03 -0.21 -6.32
C PRO A 58 -13.40 -0.80 -5.04
N ILE A 59 -12.91 0.08 -4.17
CA ILE A 59 -12.30 -0.26 -2.88
C ILE A 59 -13.39 -0.61 -1.88
N ASP A 60 -14.49 0.14 -1.84
CA ASP A 60 -15.62 -0.14 -0.95
C ASP A 60 -16.18 -1.55 -1.20
N ALA A 61 -16.35 -1.92 -2.47
CA ALA A 61 -16.75 -3.27 -2.84
C ALA A 61 -15.73 -4.33 -2.38
N ALA A 62 -14.42 -4.03 -2.41
CA ALA A 62 -13.39 -4.96 -1.92
C ALA A 62 -13.41 -5.11 -0.40
N ILE A 63 -13.75 -4.03 0.32
CA ILE A 63 -13.94 -4.01 1.78
C ILE A 63 -15.20 -4.75 2.18
N GLU A 64 -16.34 -4.47 1.53
CA GLU A 64 -17.61 -5.18 1.76
C GLU A 64 -17.48 -6.68 1.49
N GLU A 65 -16.69 -7.06 0.48
CA GLU A 65 -16.41 -8.45 0.17
C GLU A 65 -15.34 -9.11 1.07
N GLY A 66 -14.72 -8.34 1.98
CA GLY A 66 -13.82 -8.84 3.02
C GLY A 66 -12.40 -9.22 2.56
N TRP A 67 -11.99 -8.83 1.36
CA TRP A 67 -10.62 -9.10 0.86
C TRP A 67 -9.73 -7.85 0.82
N ALA A 68 -10.28 -6.69 1.18
CA ALA A 68 -9.55 -5.48 1.53
C ALA A 68 -10.00 -4.97 2.91
N THR A 69 -9.12 -4.27 3.62
CA THR A 69 -9.44 -3.56 4.86
C THR A 69 -8.60 -2.30 4.94
N VAL A 70 -9.16 -1.27 5.56
CA VAL A 70 -8.38 -0.09 5.96
C VAL A 70 -7.59 -0.46 7.22
N ALA A 71 -6.31 -0.10 7.25
CA ALA A 71 -5.43 -0.31 8.38
C ALA A 71 -5.81 0.60 9.54
N ALA A 72 -5.38 0.24 10.75
CA ALA A 72 -5.36 1.20 11.84
C ALA A 72 -4.50 2.43 11.47
N PRO A 73 -4.82 3.62 12.01
CA PRO A 73 -4.01 4.81 11.81
C PRO A 73 -2.54 4.59 12.19
N LEU A 74 -1.66 5.37 11.57
CA LEU A 74 -0.23 5.34 11.91
C LEU A 74 0.00 5.88 13.32
N GLU A 75 0.73 5.12 14.12
CA GLU A 75 1.09 5.50 15.48
C GLU A 75 2.32 6.40 15.46
N PHE A 76 2.11 7.70 15.23
CA PHE A 76 3.18 8.71 15.24
C PHE A 76 3.91 8.85 16.58
N SER A 77 3.34 8.27 17.65
CA SER A 77 3.99 8.12 18.95
C SER A 77 5.17 7.14 18.90
N GLU A 78 5.16 6.19 17.96
CA GLU A 78 6.27 5.28 17.73
C GLU A 78 7.38 5.96 16.92
N PRO A 79 8.60 6.10 17.46
CA PRO A 79 9.68 6.82 16.76
C PRO A 79 10.10 6.19 15.43
N ILE A 80 9.79 4.90 15.21
CA ILE A 80 10.09 4.21 13.96
C ILE A 80 9.18 4.66 12.82
N VAL A 81 7.90 4.94 13.11
CA VAL A 81 6.90 5.39 12.13
C VAL A 81 7.34 6.72 11.53
N SER A 82 7.63 7.71 12.38
CA SER A 82 8.08 9.03 11.95
C SER A 82 9.42 8.98 11.19
N ARG A 83 10.38 8.18 11.68
CA ARG A 83 11.67 8.01 11.00
C ARG A 83 11.53 7.40 9.60
N VAL A 84 10.66 6.41 9.43
CA VAL A 84 10.43 5.78 8.13
C VAL A 84 9.71 6.73 7.20
N MET A 85 8.71 7.47 7.67
CA MET A 85 8.03 8.48 6.86
C MET A 85 9.02 9.53 6.34
N ASP A 86 9.77 10.17 7.24
CA ASP A 86 10.75 11.20 6.87
C ASP A 86 11.82 10.66 5.93
N GLY A 87 12.29 9.43 6.19
CA GLY A 87 13.31 8.78 5.37
C GLY A 87 12.83 8.47 3.95
N VAL A 88 11.63 7.93 3.81
CA VAL A 88 11.04 7.58 2.51
C VAL A 88 10.67 8.84 1.72
N GLN A 89 10.06 9.83 2.37
CA GLN A 89 9.71 11.09 1.72
C GLN A 89 10.96 11.81 1.20
N ARG A 90 12.04 11.86 2.01
CA ARG A 90 13.32 12.42 1.56
C ARG A 90 13.95 11.61 0.42
N TYR A 91 13.84 10.28 0.47
CA TYR A 91 14.37 9.43 -0.59
C TYR A 91 13.68 9.70 -1.93
N ILE A 92 12.35 9.76 -1.94
CA ILE A 92 11.55 10.04 -3.14
C ILE A 92 11.83 11.47 -3.63
N ALA A 93 11.84 12.47 -2.74
CA ALA A 93 12.17 13.85 -3.07
C ALA A 93 13.50 13.97 -3.82
N ASN A 94 14.54 13.29 -3.31
CA ASN A 94 15.85 13.26 -3.94
C ASN A 94 15.87 12.48 -5.27
N ALA A 95 15.05 11.43 -5.40
CA ALA A 95 14.97 10.62 -6.61
C ALA A 95 14.24 11.36 -7.75
N ASP A 96 13.22 12.14 -7.40
CA ASP A 96 12.36 12.86 -8.33
C ASP A 96 12.80 14.33 -8.55
N ASP A 97 13.85 14.77 -7.87
CA ASP A 97 14.39 16.14 -7.91
C ASP A 97 13.32 17.21 -7.60
N ARG A 98 12.51 16.94 -6.57
CA ARG A 98 11.41 17.80 -6.12
C ARG A 98 11.47 18.06 -4.61
N PRO A 99 10.88 19.17 -4.11
CA PRO A 99 10.81 19.44 -2.69
C PRO A 99 10.07 18.33 -1.93
N ALA A 100 10.55 17.96 -0.75
CA ALA A 100 9.95 16.88 0.02
C ALA A 100 8.50 17.17 0.45
N ASP A 101 8.15 18.44 0.62
CA ASP A 101 6.80 18.89 0.92
C ASP A 101 5.82 18.75 -0.26
N GLU A 102 6.33 18.63 -1.49
CA GLU A 102 5.54 18.33 -2.69
C GLU A 102 5.42 16.84 -3.01
N VAL A 103 6.19 15.98 -2.33
CA VAL A 103 6.15 14.53 -2.50
C VAL A 103 4.90 13.96 -1.82
N GLU A 104 4.22 13.06 -2.53
CA GLU A 104 3.03 12.36 -2.08
C GLU A 104 3.30 11.60 -0.78
N ARG A 105 2.51 11.87 0.25
CA ARG A 105 2.69 11.27 1.59
C ARG A 105 2.17 9.84 1.66
N ALA A 106 1.32 9.41 0.73
CA ALA A 106 0.83 8.05 0.63
C ALA A 106 1.96 7.01 0.61
N ASP A 107 3.02 7.25 -0.17
CA ASP A 107 4.15 6.32 -0.28
C ASP A 107 4.95 6.18 1.02
N ALA A 108 5.16 7.30 1.70
CA ALA A 108 5.79 7.32 3.02
C ALA A 108 4.90 6.60 4.06
N ALA A 109 3.58 6.77 3.98
CA ALA A 109 2.62 6.11 4.86
C ALA A 109 2.59 4.58 4.65
N LEU A 110 2.64 4.10 3.40
CA LEU A 110 2.73 2.66 3.08
C LEU A 110 3.95 2.01 3.75
N ALA A 111 5.10 2.65 3.65
CA ALA A 111 6.34 2.15 4.25
C ALA A 111 6.31 2.21 5.79
N ALA A 112 5.76 3.29 6.35
CA ALA A 112 5.63 3.44 7.80
C ALA A 112 4.69 2.41 8.41
N LEU A 113 3.59 2.09 7.72
CA LEU A 113 2.66 1.03 8.14
C LEU A 113 3.38 -0.33 8.17
N ALA A 114 4.14 -0.66 7.12
CA ALA A 114 4.94 -1.88 7.10
C ALA A 114 5.91 -1.95 8.29
N ALA A 115 6.58 -0.84 8.60
CA ALA A 115 7.51 -0.77 9.73
C ALA A 115 6.81 -0.95 11.08
N GLN A 116 5.64 -0.34 11.28
CA GLN A 116 4.84 -0.50 12.50
C GLN A 116 4.47 -1.96 12.75
N TYR A 117 3.92 -2.66 11.74
CA TYR A 117 3.53 -4.06 11.89
C TYR A 117 4.72 -5.01 12.12
N LEU A 118 5.87 -4.71 11.53
CA LEU A 118 7.12 -5.46 11.76
C LEU A 118 7.69 -5.19 13.16
N SER A 119 7.68 -3.93 13.60
CA SER A 119 8.15 -3.48 14.91
C SER A 119 7.31 -4.07 16.05
N ALA A 120 5.99 -4.06 15.89
CA ALA A 120 5.04 -4.65 16.84
C ALA A 120 5.05 -6.19 16.85
N GLY A 121 5.80 -6.85 15.95
CA GLY A 121 5.81 -8.31 15.80
C GLY A 121 4.48 -8.90 15.30
N SER A 122 3.54 -8.05 14.86
CA SER A 122 2.24 -8.45 14.33
C SER A 122 2.35 -9.07 12.94
N ALA A 123 3.40 -8.74 12.19
CA ALA A 123 3.76 -9.35 10.91
C ALA A 123 5.21 -9.85 10.92
N THR A 124 5.47 -10.99 10.27
CA THR A 124 6.81 -11.53 10.04
C THR A 124 7.30 -11.30 8.61
N GLU A 125 6.39 -11.11 7.67
CA GLU A 125 6.69 -10.72 6.29
C GLU A 125 5.66 -9.70 5.81
N VAL A 126 6.11 -8.67 5.09
CA VAL A 126 5.25 -7.65 4.49
C VAL A 126 5.43 -7.65 2.97
N TYR A 127 4.32 -7.68 2.25
CA TYR A 127 4.24 -7.60 0.80
C TYR A 127 3.55 -6.30 0.41
N ILE A 128 4.28 -5.38 -0.25
CA ILE A 128 3.71 -4.12 -0.73
C ILE A 128 3.39 -4.27 -2.21
N SER A 129 2.13 -4.03 -2.58
CA SER A 129 1.64 -4.17 -3.95
C SER A 129 1.32 -2.80 -4.55
N ARG A 130 2.20 -2.30 -5.41
CA ARG A 130 2.01 -1.07 -6.21
C ARG A 130 1.60 -1.38 -7.64
N PRO A 131 0.83 -0.52 -8.32
CA PRO A 131 0.61 -0.66 -9.75
C PRO A 131 1.94 -0.44 -10.49
N ILE A 132 2.17 -1.19 -11.56
CA ILE A 132 3.27 -0.89 -12.48
C ILE A 132 2.85 0.32 -13.31
N SER A 133 3.21 1.54 -12.89
CA SER A 133 3.07 2.76 -13.69
C SER A 133 4.37 3.09 -14.44
N ARG A 134 4.89 2.13 -15.21
CA ARG A 134 5.74 2.32 -16.42
C ARG A 134 6.17 0.95 -16.94
N PRO A 135 6.31 0.74 -18.26
CA PRO A 135 6.97 -0.45 -18.78
C PRO A 135 8.47 -0.33 -18.50
N ALA A 136 8.90 -0.68 -17.29
CA ALA A 136 10.28 -1.10 -17.09
C ALA A 136 10.45 -2.38 -17.90
N ARG A 137 11.35 -2.37 -18.88
CA ARG A 137 11.76 -3.57 -19.63
C ARG A 137 12.12 -4.67 -18.62
N GLY A 138 11.33 -5.74 -18.62
CA GLY A 138 11.65 -7.01 -17.98
C GLY A 138 10.86 -7.32 -16.70
N PRO A 139 10.62 -8.61 -16.41
CA PRO A 139 9.81 -9.03 -15.29
C PRO A 139 10.59 -8.86 -13.97
N LYS A 140 10.11 -8.01 -13.07
CA LYS A 140 10.54 -7.98 -11.67
C LYS A 140 9.31 -8.19 -10.79
N PRO A 141 9.24 -9.30 -10.03
CA PRO A 141 8.11 -9.58 -9.17
C PRO A 141 8.24 -8.82 -7.85
N CYS A 142 7.09 -8.46 -7.26
CA CYS A 142 6.81 -8.21 -5.85
C CYS A 142 8.05 -7.98 -4.95
N SER A 143 8.28 -6.73 -4.55
CA SER A 143 9.33 -6.36 -3.61
C SER A 143 9.02 -6.89 -2.21
N ARG A 144 9.67 -8.00 -1.83
CA ARG A 144 9.60 -8.60 -0.50
C ARG A 144 10.52 -7.85 0.46
N VAL A 145 9.95 -7.17 1.46
CA VAL A 145 10.74 -6.57 2.56
C VAL A 145 10.82 -7.58 3.70
N ARG A 146 12.04 -8.04 4.03
CA ARG A 146 12.30 -8.87 5.22
C ARG A 146 12.91 -8.01 6.31
N GLY A 147 12.16 -7.74 7.37
CA GLY A 147 12.70 -7.14 8.58
C GLY A 147 13.25 -8.21 9.51
N THR A 148 14.57 -8.26 9.68
CA THR A 148 15.19 -8.91 10.85
C THR A 148 15.39 -7.83 11.91
N VAL A 149 14.55 -7.84 12.94
CA VAL A 149 14.78 -7.04 14.15
C VAL A 149 15.87 -7.75 14.95
N THR A 150 17.11 -7.28 14.84
CA THR A 150 18.17 -7.67 15.77
C THR A 150 17.92 -6.92 17.08
N ARG A 151 17.78 -7.70 18.15
CA ARG A 151 17.40 -7.31 19.50
C ARG A 151 18.47 -6.45 20.18
#